data_AF-A0A9E7R5H5-F1
#
_entry.id   AF-A0A9E7R5H5-F1
#
_cell.length_a   1.000
_cell.length_b   1.000
_cell.length_c   1.000
_cell.angle_alpha   90.00
_cell.angle_beta   90.00
_cell.angle_gamma   90.00
#
_symmetry.space_group_name_H-M   'P 1'
#
loop_
_entity.id
_entity.type
_entity.pdbx_description
1 polymer ?
#
loop_
_entity_poly.entity_id
_entity_poly.type
_entity_poly.pdbx_seq_one_letter_code
_entity_poly.pdbx_strand_id
1 'polypeptide(L)'
;MSAADGVGGRLAVFGVVFLLVVAGGVALGVTTAPTPADTGVDYPAVDGLVPTELDASDDGLAPVERDERQVVLVDDAHGNRLLPSAYDPLVAAYGSNVEVRFLRDASQIRSALARADALVVADPSIAYTSAERDAVEAFVEDGGRLVLLGEPTRFRSAGPVGAPLPSRSRIDTLAGRFGVAFGTGYLYDQAANDGNFKRVVARGSGPLADRRAALYTATTVRATDGDVLLRTGETTRYSDGSGVGARPVAVRSENVLAVGDTTFLEGTKDLVADNERLVRTIAQFAVDGTRERSLTEYPHLLDRSPRVRYTAPTLLNASKTAVNDLRDEGFDPRLSIGGTGANGTDLLLATYDTLGGQAPWTGVTVSGSQVSVPGYRGPTANSTVVHQPRGTDAVVVVGPSATAVERAVAVLVANGSRGEALSDRTAVLRGGDTTSVSGAPDDGTDSDGDDGEPPTGPTPGPSLAPRAPVR
;
A
#
# COMPACT_ATOMS: atom_id res chain seq x y z
N MET A 1 18.68 24.13 53.27
CA MET A 1 19.69 23.06 53.07
C MET A 1 18.96 21.75 53.36
N SER A 2 18.40 21.09 52.34
CA SER A 2 19.06 20.19 51.36
C SER A 2 19.17 18.79 51.98
N ALA A 3 18.35 17.79 51.59
CA ALA A 3 18.52 16.90 50.42
C ALA A 3 19.79 16.03 50.55
N ALA A 4 19.87 14.74 50.19
CA ALA A 4 18.95 13.82 49.51
C ALA A 4 19.31 12.36 49.96
N ASP A 5 18.69 11.25 49.54
CA ASP A 5 17.59 11.02 48.60
C ASP A 5 16.86 9.66 48.89
N GLY A 6 15.90 9.27 48.05
CA GLY A 6 15.37 7.90 47.94
C GLY A 6 15.20 7.47 46.47
N VAL A 7 14.82 6.20 46.23
CA VAL A 7 14.71 5.50 44.91
C VAL A 7 16.02 4.87 44.42
N GLY A 8 16.03 3.54 44.27
CA GLY A 8 17.13 2.78 43.65
C GLY A 8 17.40 1.42 44.28
N GLY A 9 16.48 0.45 44.14
CA GLY A 9 16.65 -0.84 44.84
C GLY A 9 15.75 -2.02 44.44
N ARG A 10 15.11 -1.99 43.25
CA ARG A 10 14.30 -3.12 42.74
C ARG A 10 14.42 -3.27 41.22
N LEU A 11 15.65 -3.43 40.73
CA LEU A 11 15.91 -3.65 39.30
C LEU A 11 17.28 -4.32 39.07
N ALA A 12 17.43 -5.61 39.48
CA ALA A 12 18.57 -6.46 39.13
C ALA A 12 18.36 -7.95 39.50
N VAL A 13 17.35 -8.63 38.94
CA VAL A 13 17.30 -10.11 38.94
C VAL A 13 17.02 -10.61 37.52
N PHE A 14 18.00 -10.38 36.64
CA PHE A 14 18.18 -11.10 35.38
C PHE A 14 19.70 -11.21 35.11
N GLY A 15 20.38 -11.92 36.02
CA GLY A 15 21.80 -12.27 35.87
C GLY A 15 21.93 -13.38 34.84
N VAL A 16 22.38 -13.03 33.64
CA VAL A 16 22.57 -13.96 32.52
C VAL A 16 23.71 -14.94 32.84
N VAL A 17 23.42 -16.24 32.77
CA VAL A 17 24.46 -17.29 32.76
C VAL A 17 25.09 -17.30 31.37
N PHE A 18 26.30 -16.74 31.26
CA PHE A 18 27.09 -16.73 30.03
C PHE A 18 28.38 -17.54 30.25
N LEU A 19 28.33 -18.84 29.97
CA LEU A 19 29.48 -19.73 30.18
C LEU A 19 30.33 -19.77 28.91
N LEU A 20 31.37 -18.93 28.89
CA LEU A 20 32.39 -18.88 27.85
C LEU A 20 33.31 -20.11 27.92
N VAL A 21 33.18 -21.03 26.97
CA VAL A 21 34.20 -22.05 26.71
C VAL A 21 35.34 -21.39 25.92
N VAL A 22 36.26 -20.74 26.63
CA VAL A 22 37.54 -20.28 26.05
C VAL A 22 38.55 -21.41 26.21
N ALA A 23 39.04 -21.93 25.08
CA ALA A 23 40.17 -22.85 25.04
C ALA A 23 41.46 -22.13 25.49
N GLY A 24 41.74 -22.15 26.79
CA GLY A 24 42.92 -21.54 27.40
C GLY A 24 43.94 -22.60 27.84
N GLY A 25 44.78 -23.06 26.91
CA GLY A 25 45.87 -23.98 27.21
C GLY A 25 47.08 -23.27 27.83
N VAL A 26 47.18 -23.24 29.16
CA VAL A 26 48.46 -23.02 29.88
C VAL A 26 48.53 -24.03 31.03
N ALA A 27 49.45 -24.98 30.92
CA ALA A 27 49.71 -25.96 31.97
C ALA A 27 50.57 -25.35 33.08
N LEU A 28 50.28 -25.69 34.35
CA LEU A 28 51.24 -25.81 35.46
C LEU A 28 50.55 -26.36 36.72
N GLY A 29 51.15 -27.34 37.39
CA GLY A 29 50.77 -27.77 38.75
C GLY A 29 49.86 -29.00 38.87
N VAL A 30 50.44 -30.20 38.82
CA VAL A 30 49.72 -31.44 39.15
C VAL A 30 49.52 -31.56 40.66
N THR A 31 48.26 -31.48 41.11
CA THR A 31 47.82 -32.11 42.36
C THR A 31 46.72 -33.10 42.01
N THR A 32 46.79 -34.31 42.55
CA THR A 32 45.83 -35.38 42.25
C THR A 32 44.52 -35.13 43.00
N ALA A 33 43.62 -34.37 42.37
CA ALA A 33 42.22 -34.38 42.77
C ALA A 33 41.66 -35.81 42.58
N PRO A 34 40.76 -36.29 43.47
CA PRO A 34 40.08 -37.55 43.25
C PRO A 34 39.30 -37.48 41.95
N THR A 35 39.36 -38.56 41.16
CA THR A 35 38.58 -38.71 39.93
C THR A 35 37.11 -38.38 40.24
N PRO A 36 36.46 -37.46 39.51
CA PRO A 36 35.03 -37.27 39.65
C PRO A 36 34.36 -38.62 39.47
N ALA A 37 33.52 -39.02 40.43
CA ALA A 37 32.70 -40.20 40.25
C ALA A 37 31.89 -39.99 38.97
N ASP A 38 31.89 -41.00 38.09
CA ASP A 38 31.12 -40.99 36.86
C ASP A 38 29.64 -40.97 37.21
N THR A 39 29.13 -39.75 37.39
CA THR A 39 27.72 -39.44 37.51
C THR A 39 27.17 -39.36 36.09
N GLY A 40 27.30 -40.49 35.39
CA GLY A 40 26.68 -40.74 34.11
C GLY A 40 25.18 -40.55 34.30
N VAL A 41 24.71 -39.35 33.98
CA VAL A 41 23.30 -39.06 33.82
C VAL A 41 22.85 -39.95 32.69
N ASP A 42 22.00 -40.92 33.02
CA ASP A 42 21.45 -41.86 32.05
C ASP A 42 20.53 -41.06 31.12
N TYR A 43 21.10 -40.58 30.01
CA TYR A 43 20.36 -39.84 29.01
C TYR A 43 19.35 -40.82 28.39
N PRO A 44 18.04 -40.55 28.46
CA PRO A 44 17.07 -41.43 27.82
C PRO A 44 17.42 -41.59 26.35
N ALA A 45 17.26 -42.82 25.84
CA ALA A 45 17.63 -43.15 24.47
C ALA A 45 17.10 -42.11 23.48
N VAL A 46 17.96 -41.67 22.55
CA VAL A 46 17.63 -40.63 21.57
C VAL A 46 16.50 -41.02 20.61
N ASP A 47 16.18 -42.31 20.54
CA ASP A 47 15.03 -42.87 19.84
C ASP A 47 13.72 -42.45 20.53
N GLY A 48 13.15 -41.33 20.06
CA GLY A 48 11.97 -40.68 20.62
C GLY A 48 12.16 -39.20 20.97
N LEU A 49 13.40 -38.69 20.87
CA LEU A 49 13.72 -37.25 21.00
C LEU A 49 13.85 -36.53 19.65
N VAL A 50 13.79 -37.25 18.53
CA VAL A 50 13.68 -36.66 17.19
C VAL A 50 12.27 -36.08 17.05
N PRO A 51 12.12 -34.75 16.89
CA PRO A 51 10.79 -34.16 16.74
C PRO A 51 10.19 -34.58 15.40
N THR A 52 8.91 -34.98 15.41
CA THR A 52 8.18 -35.28 14.17
C THR A 52 7.85 -33.97 13.47
N GLU A 53 8.55 -33.69 12.36
CA GLU A 53 8.18 -32.64 11.41
C GLU A 53 6.97 -33.11 10.57
N LEU A 54 6.19 -32.17 10.04
CA LEU A 54 5.04 -32.46 9.18
C LEU A 54 5.50 -32.66 7.73
N ASP A 55 5.11 -33.76 7.10
CA ASP A 55 5.31 -33.96 5.66
C ASP A 55 4.49 -32.94 4.85
N ALA A 56 4.93 -32.69 3.61
CA ALA A 56 4.19 -31.93 2.61
C ALA A 56 2.89 -32.66 2.20
N SER A 57 1.89 -31.92 1.72
CA SER A 57 0.79 -32.50 0.97
C SER A 57 1.25 -32.82 -0.47
N ASP A 58 0.93 -34.02 -0.96
CA ASP A 58 1.25 -34.47 -2.33
C ASP A 58 0.41 -33.77 -3.43
N ASP A 59 -0.43 -32.78 -3.06
CA ASP A 59 -1.37 -32.13 -3.99
C ASP A 59 -0.68 -31.20 -5.01
N GLY A 60 0.53 -30.74 -4.69
CA GLY A 60 1.37 -29.92 -5.55
C GLY A 60 0.88 -28.49 -5.78
N LEU A 61 1.82 -27.61 -6.14
CA LEU A 61 1.53 -26.19 -6.38
C LEU A 61 1.26 -25.95 -7.88
N ALA A 62 0.05 -26.32 -8.33
CA ALA A 62 -0.41 -25.94 -9.66
C ALA A 62 -0.41 -24.39 -9.81
N PRO A 63 -0.11 -23.82 -11.00
CA PRO A 63 -0.20 -22.38 -11.22
C PRO A 63 -1.64 -21.84 -11.24
N VAL A 64 -1.81 -20.56 -10.89
CA VAL A 64 -3.07 -19.82 -11.04
C VAL A 64 -3.08 -19.16 -12.42
N GLU A 65 -3.83 -19.75 -13.34
CA GLU A 65 -3.97 -19.25 -14.71
C GLU A 65 -4.93 -18.05 -14.82
N ARG A 66 -4.72 -17.23 -15.85
CA ARG A 66 -5.54 -16.05 -16.17
C ARG A 66 -5.70 -15.90 -17.68
N ASP A 67 -6.90 -15.52 -18.12
CA ASP A 67 -7.19 -15.24 -19.53
C ASP A 67 -6.57 -13.90 -19.99
N GLU A 68 -6.49 -12.93 -19.07
CA GLU A 68 -5.94 -11.60 -19.31
C GLU A 68 -4.64 -11.39 -18.53
N ARG A 69 -3.81 -10.45 -18.99
CA ARG A 69 -2.54 -10.13 -18.33
C ARG A 69 -2.78 -9.31 -17.07
N GLN A 70 -2.20 -9.75 -15.96
CA GLN A 70 -2.26 -9.06 -14.67
C GLN A 70 -0.87 -8.76 -14.11
N VAL A 71 -0.80 -7.80 -13.19
CA VAL A 71 0.45 -7.33 -12.57
C VAL A 71 0.32 -7.35 -11.05
N VAL A 72 1.15 -8.18 -10.40
CA VAL A 72 1.29 -8.24 -8.95
C VAL A 72 2.51 -7.41 -8.56
N LEU A 73 2.29 -6.31 -7.84
CA LEU A 73 3.34 -5.47 -7.29
C LEU A 73 3.76 -6.01 -5.93
N VAL A 74 5.03 -6.35 -5.76
CA VAL A 74 5.64 -6.70 -4.47
C VAL A 74 6.41 -5.48 -3.99
N ASP A 75 6.20 -5.08 -2.74
CA ASP A 75 7.00 -4.03 -2.13
C ASP A 75 8.44 -4.50 -1.87
N ASP A 76 9.41 -3.66 -2.23
CA ASP A 76 10.85 -3.82 -1.98
C ASP A 76 11.46 -2.46 -1.52
N ALA A 77 10.63 -1.43 -1.31
CA ALA A 77 11.07 -0.06 -1.05
C ALA A 77 11.11 0.28 0.45
N HIS A 78 10.28 -0.36 1.28
CA HIS A 78 10.14 -0.03 2.71
C HIS A 78 11.09 -0.83 3.62
N GLY A 79 12.25 -1.21 3.09
CA GLY A 79 13.27 -1.98 3.82
C GLY A 79 12.72 -3.33 4.31
N ASN A 80 12.03 -4.04 3.42
CA ASN A 80 11.38 -5.31 3.73
C ASN A 80 12.39 -6.35 4.18
N ARG A 81 11.97 -7.19 5.13
CA ARG A 81 12.87 -8.12 5.82
C ARG A 81 12.94 -9.51 5.20
N LEU A 82 12.38 -9.67 4.00
CA LEU A 82 12.50 -10.84 3.14
C LEU A 82 13.55 -10.58 2.06
N LEU A 83 14.24 -11.63 1.62
CA LEU A 83 15.03 -11.59 0.38
C LEU A 83 14.10 -11.75 -0.83
N PRO A 84 14.43 -11.22 -2.03
CA PRO A 84 13.61 -11.39 -3.23
C PRO A 84 13.29 -12.86 -3.56
N SER A 85 14.22 -13.78 -3.32
CA SER A 85 14.02 -15.23 -3.52
C SER A 85 13.04 -15.87 -2.53
N ALA A 86 12.70 -15.20 -1.41
CA ALA A 86 11.63 -15.68 -0.54
C ALA A 86 10.24 -15.53 -1.19
N TYR A 87 10.11 -14.79 -2.30
CA TYR A 87 8.87 -14.76 -3.07
C TYR A 87 8.80 -15.86 -4.13
N ASP A 88 9.85 -16.68 -4.32
CA ASP A 88 9.90 -17.70 -5.38
C ASP A 88 8.70 -18.69 -5.33
N PRO A 89 8.22 -19.18 -4.17
CA PRO A 89 7.01 -20.00 -4.10
C PRO A 89 5.75 -19.26 -4.56
N LEU A 90 5.64 -17.95 -4.25
CA LEU A 90 4.51 -17.11 -4.67
C LEU A 90 4.59 -16.80 -6.16
N VAL A 91 5.79 -16.62 -6.73
CA VAL A 91 6.01 -16.43 -8.17
C VAL A 91 5.65 -17.72 -8.93
N ALA A 92 6.09 -18.89 -8.43
CA ALA A 92 5.77 -20.20 -9.00
C ALA A 92 4.27 -20.54 -8.93
N ALA A 93 3.51 -19.90 -8.03
CA ALA A 93 2.07 -20.04 -7.92
C ALA A 93 1.28 -19.34 -9.03
N TYR A 94 1.91 -18.55 -9.91
CA TYR A 94 1.23 -17.85 -10.99
C TYR A 94 1.46 -18.46 -12.37
N GLY A 95 0.42 -18.46 -13.20
CA GLY A 95 0.50 -18.82 -14.62
C GLY A 95 1.17 -17.72 -15.47
N SER A 96 1.43 -18.02 -16.75
CA SER A 96 2.29 -17.17 -17.62
C SER A 96 1.75 -15.76 -17.91
N ASN A 97 0.48 -15.49 -17.62
CA ASN A 97 -0.16 -14.20 -17.85
C ASN A 97 -0.08 -13.25 -16.64
N VAL A 98 0.50 -13.66 -15.52
CA VAL A 98 0.72 -12.77 -14.36
C VAL A 98 2.18 -12.34 -14.31
N GLU A 99 2.43 -11.03 -14.30
CA GLU A 99 3.76 -10.46 -14.12
C GLU A 99 3.97 -10.01 -12.67
N VAL A 100 5.00 -10.53 -12.01
CA VAL A 100 5.42 -10.05 -10.68
C VAL A 100 6.46 -8.94 -10.84
N ARG A 101 6.21 -7.79 -10.23
CA ARG A 101 7.10 -6.61 -10.25
C ARG A 101 7.49 -6.20 -8.84
N PHE A 102 8.72 -5.71 -8.67
CA PHE A 102 9.21 -5.21 -7.37
C PHE A 102 9.23 -3.67 -7.36
N LEU A 103 8.52 -3.06 -6.41
CA LEU A 103 8.58 -1.62 -6.13
C LEU A 103 9.86 -1.34 -5.35
N ARG A 104 10.90 -0.85 -6.02
CA ARG A 104 12.21 -0.56 -5.40
C ARG A 104 12.40 0.88 -4.94
N ASP A 105 11.47 1.75 -5.29
CA ASP A 105 11.53 3.19 -5.03
C ASP A 105 10.12 3.64 -4.63
N ALA A 106 9.95 4.00 -3.36
CA ALA A 106 8.65 4.36 -2.80
C ALA A 106 8.05 5.61 -3.47
N SER A 107 8.88 6.51 -4.02
CA SER A 107 8.40 7.67 -4.76
C SER A 107 7.58 7.29 -6.01
N GLN A 108 7.80 6.09 -6.54
CA GLN A 108 7.11 5.59 -7.74
C GLN A 108 5.78 4.88 -7.41
N ILE A 109 5.39 4.76 -6.14
CA ILE A 109 4.27 3.92 -5.69
C ILE A 109 2.96 4.19 -6.46
N ARG A 110 2.59 5.46 -6.64
CA ARG A 110 1.37 5.86 -7.37
C ARG A 110 1.39 5.33 -8.79
N SER A 111 2.52 5.51 -9.48
CA SER A 111 2.67 5.03 -10.84
C SER A 111 2.69 3.51 -10.94
N ALA A 112 3.26 2.84 -9.94
CA ALA A 112 3.35 1.38 -9.90
C ALA A 112 1.98 0.75 -9.63
N LEU A 113 1.22 1.28 -8.67
CA LEU A 113 -0.16 0.88 -8.37
C LEU A 113 -1.10 1.11 -9.55
N ALA A 114 -0.93 2.22 -10.28
CA ALA A 114 -1.74 2.52 -11.47
C ALA A 114 -1.63 1.46 -12.58
N ARG A 115 -0.53 0.69 -12.59
CA ARG A 115 -0.28 -0.43 -13.52
C ARG A 115 -0.35 -1.80 -12.85
N ALA A 116 -0.82 -1.87 -11.61
CA ALA A 116 -0.97 -3.10 -10.84
C ALA A 116 -2.44 -3.46 -10.65
N ASP A 117 -2.65 -4.73 -10.29
CA ASP A 117 -3.94 -5.30 -9.90
C ASP A 117 -3.88 -5.82 -8.45
N ALA A 118 -2.67 -6.12 -7.95
CA ALA A 118 -2.39 -6.42 -6.54
C ALA A 118 -1.15 -5.70 -6.00
N LEU A 119 -1.13 -5.45 -4.68
CA LEU A 119 0.04 -5.09 -3.88
C LEU A 119 0.29 -6.16 -2.81
N VAL A 120 1.53 -6.63 -2.70
CA VAL A 120 2.02 -7.52 -1.64
C VAL A 120 3.04 -6.77 -0.79
N VAL A 121 2.79 -6.67 0.52
CA VAL A 121 3.67 -6.02 1.49
C VAL A 121 4.08 -7.04 2.56
N ALA A 122 5.37 -7.32 2.69
CA ALA A 122 5.88 -8.34 3.59
C ALA A 122 6.98 -7.80 4.53
N ASP A 123 6.67 -7.79 5.83
CA ASP A 123 7.50 -7.29 6.94
C ASP A 123 8.36 -6.03 6.64
N PRO A 124 7.72 -4.87 6.32
CA PRO A 124 8.41 -3.60 6.13
C PRO A 124 9.06 -3.12 7.43
N SER A 125 10.25 -2.53 7.34
CA SER A 125 10.94 -1.91 8.48
C SER A 125 10.86 -0.38 8.48
N ILE A 126 10.46 0.22 7.36
CA ILE A 126 10.18 1.64 7.16
C ILE A 126 8.66 1.85 7.19
N ALA A 127 8.23 2.96 7.80
CA ALA A 127 6.81 3.31 7.87
C ALA A 127 6.34 3.92 6.54
N TYR A 128 5.14 3.54 6.09
CA TYR A 128 4.50 4.21 4.96
C TYR A 128 4.09 5.64 5.37
N THR A 129 4.41 6.62 4.54
CA THR A 129 3.99 8.02 4.67
C THR A 129 2.47 8.16 4.50
N SER A 130 1.90 9.33 4.79
CA SER A 130 0.48 9.58 4.46
C SER A 130 0.22 9.47 2.97
N ALA A 131 1.05 10.09 2.12
CA ALA A 131 0.85 10.11 0.67
C ALA A 131 0.93 8.72 0.00
N GLU A 132 1.74 7.80 0.53
CA GLU A 132 1.76 6.39 0.12
C GLU A 132 0.51 5.65 0.60
N ARG A 133 0.11 5.82 1.87
CA ARG A 133 -1.09 5.17 2.42
C ARG A 133 -2.36 5.58 1.70
N ASP A 134 -2.52 6.87 1.43
CA ASP A 134 -3.68 7.42 0.71
C ASP A 134 -3.72 6.90 -0.75
N ALA A 135 -2.56 6.60 -1.35
CA ALA A 135 -2.47 5.96 -2.67
C ALA A 135 -2.82 4.47 -2.65
N VAL A 136 -2.45 3.74 -1.59
CA VAL A 136 -2.86 2.32 -1.42
C VAL A 136 -4.34 2.22 -1.03
N GLU A 137 -4.86 3.17 -0.25
CA GLU A 137 -6.29 3.28 0.11
C GLU A 137 -7.14 3.40 -1.16
N ALA A 138 -6.87 4.40 -2.01
CA ALA A 138 -7.55 4.56 -3.31
C ALA A 138 -7.39 3.33 -4.22
N PHE A 139 -6.20 2.73 -4.30
CA PHE A 139 -5.96 1.52 -5.09
C PHE A 139 -6.84 0.33 -4.66
N VAL A 140 -7.09 0.18 -3.35
CA VAL A 140 -7.94 -0.88 -2.80
C VAL A 140 -9.43 -0.54 -2.96
N GLU A 141 -9.82 0.74 -2.85
CA GLU A 141 -11.17 1.23 -3.15
C GLU A 141 -11.55 0.99 -4.62
N ASP A 142 -10.63 1.20 -5.56
CA ASP A 142 -10.79 0.88 -7.00
C ASP A 142 -10.97 -0.63 -7.29
N GLY A 143 -10.81 -1.51 -6.28
CA GLY A 143 -10.91 -2.97 -6.42
C GLY A 143 -9.58 -3.72 -6.44
N GLY A 144 -8.45 -3.02 -6.31
CA GLY A 144 -7.12 -3.61 -6.20
C GLY A 144 -6.96 -4.49 -4.96
N ARG A 145 -6.18 -5.57 -5.08
CA ARG A 145 -5.98 -6.55 -3.99
C ARG A 145 -4.78 -6.19 -3.13
N LEU A 146 -4.91 -6.25 -1.81
CA LEU A 146 -3.81 -6.01 -0.86
C LEU A 146 -3.49 -7.27 -0.05
N VAL A 147 -2.26 -7.75 -0.13
CA VAL A 147 -1.73 -8.85 0.68
C VAL A 147 -0.74 -8.30 1.70
N LEU A 148 -0.98 -8.57 2.98
CA LEU A 148 -0.19 -8.11 4.12
C LEU A 148 0.43 -9.30 4.86
N LEU A 149 1.74 -9.49 4.76
CA LEU A 149 2.46 -10.55 5.47
C LEU A 149 3.27 -9.91 6.62
N GLY A 150 2.81 -10.12 7.86
CA GLY A 150 3.33 -9.42 9.04
C GLY A 150 4.03 -10.35 10.03
N GLU A 151 5.03 -9.81 10.72
CA GLU A 151 5.90 -10.56 11.64
C GLU A 151 5.89 -9.95 13.06
N PRO A 152 6.02 -10.75 14.12
CA PRO A 152 6.16 -10.24 15.48
C PRO A 152 7.45 -9.47 15.68
N THR A 153 7.53 -8.73 16.80
CA THR A 153 8.75 -8.02 17.21
C THR A 153 9.88 -9.02 17.43
N ARG A 154 10.91 -8.95 16.60
CA ARG A 154 12.17 -9.68 16.79
C ARG A 154 13.16 -8.76 17.53
N PHE A 155 14.20 -9.33 18.14
CA PHE A 155 15.27 -8.57 18.78
C PHE A 155 16.59 -8.83 18.04
N ARG A 156 17.32 -7.77 17.70
CA ARG A 156 18.64 -7.83 17.05
C ARG A 156 19.73 -7.36 18.00
N SER A 157 20.85 -8.08 18.06
CA SER A 157 21.98 -7.70 18.90
C SER A 157 22.67 -6.45 18.34
N ALA A 158 22.95 -5.44 19.18
CA ALA A 158 23.69 -4.24 18.78
C ALA A 158 25.22 -4.46 18.78
N GLY A 159 25.67 -5.63 18.34
CA GLY A 159 27.06 -6.10 18.44
C GLY A 159 27.33 -7.02 19.65
N PRO A 160 28.58 -7.47 19.86
CA PRO A 160 28.92 -8.53 20.83
C PRO A 160 28.66 -8.19 22.30
N VAL A 161 28.58 -6.89 22.63
CA VAL A 161 28.35 -6.36 23.99
C VAL A 161 27.16 -5.39 24.01
N GLY A 162 26.42 -5.31 22.90
CA GLY A 162 25.33 -4.35 22.73
C GLY A 162 24.00 -4.89 23.25
N ALA A 163 23.22 -4.05 23.94
CA ALA A 163 21.87 -4.41 24.36
C ALA A 163 20.99 -4.79 23.14
N PRO A 164 20.10 -5.79 23.26
CA PRO A 164 19.21 -6.18 22.17
C PRO A 164 18.25 -5.03 21.80
N LEU A 165 18.23 -4.65 20.53
CA LEU A 165 17.34 -3.63 20.00
C LEU A 165 16.09 -4.28 19.37
N PRO A 166 14.89 -3.72 19.60
CA PRO A 166 13.69 -4.21 18.94
C PRO A 166 13.74 -3.93 17.43
N SER A 167 13.39 -4.95 16.67
CA SER A 167 13.13 -4.94 15.24
C SER A 167 11.66 -5.23 15.05
N ARG A 168 10.89 -4.21 14.70
CA ARG A 168 9.44 -4.30 14.52
C ARG A 168 9.09 -4.18 13.06
N SER A 169 8.11 -4.96 12.63
CA SER A 169 7.37 -4.65 11.42
C SER A 169 6.73 -3.26 11.53
N ARG A 170 6.64 -2.56 10.41
CA ARG A 170 5.91 -1.30 10.22
C ARG A 170 4.61 -1.49 9.45
N ILE A 171 4.21 -2.76 9.26
CA ILE A 171 2.99 -3.12 8.55
C ILE A 171 1.74 -2.54 9.21
N ASP A 172 1.78 -2.25 10.51
CA ASP A 172 0.75 -1.54 11.27
C ASP A 172 0.41 -0.17 10.69
N THR A 173 1.41 0.53 10.13
CA THR A 173 1.23 1.87 9.54
C THR A 173 0.29 1.86 8.33
N LEU A 174 0.25 0.74 7.60
CA LEU A 174 -0.64 0.52 6.45
C LEU A 174 -1.89 -0.29 6.86
N ALA A 175 -1.73 -1.42 7.55
CA ALA A 175 -2.79 -2.35 7.93
C ALA A 175 -3.94 -1.69 8.69
N GLY A 176 -3.63 -0.71 9.56
CA GLY A 176 -4.61 0.02 10.35
C GLY A 176 -5.63 0.82 9.53
N ARG A 177 -5.30 1.22 8.28
CA ARG A 177 -6.25 1.84 7.34
C ARG A 177 -7.40 0.90 6.99
N PHE A 178 -7.09 -0.39 6.84
CA PHE A 178 -8.01 -1.43 6.38
C PHE A 178 -8.64 -2.22 7.53
N GLY A 179 -8.63 -1.68 8.76
CA GLY A 179 -9.14 -2.36 9.95
C GLY A 179 -8.37 -3.62 10.35
N VAL A 180 -7.16 -3.84 9.82
CA VAL A 180 -6.31 -5.01 10.11
C VAL A 180 -5.30 -4.69 11.20
N ALA A 181 -5.17 -5.60 12.18
CA ALA A 181 -4.24 -5.47 13.31
C ALA A 181 -3.40 -6.73 13.48
N PHE A 182 -2.07 -6.54 13.50
CA PHE A 182 -1.07 -7.59 13.77
C PHE A 182 -0.64 -7.56 15.24
N GLY A 183 -0.39 -8.74 15.82
CA GLY A 183 0.20 -8.89 17.14
C GLY A 183 1.69 -8.56 17.14
N THR A 184 2.20 -8.05 18.25
CA THR A 184 3.61 -7.66 18.42
C THR A 184 4.49 -8.77 19.00
N GLY A 185 3.90 -9.83 19.54
CA GLY A 185 4.57 -10.99 20.15
C GLY A 185 4.35 -12.27 19.34
N TYR A 186 5.19 -13.28 19.57
CA TYR A 186 5.13 -14.55 18.85
C TYR A 186 4.18 -15.54 19.52
N LEU A 187 3.62 -16.45 18.72
CA LEU A 187 2.85 -17.60 19.16
C LEU A 187 3.76 -18.81 19.38
N TYR A 188 3.36 -19.68 20.30
CA TYR A 188 4.03 -20.96 20.53
C TYR A 188 3.06 -21.99 21.11
N ASP A 189 3.27 -23.27 20.79
CA ASP A 189 2.44 -24.38 21.24
C ASP A 189 3.32 -25.59 21.54
N GLN A 190 3.24 -26.13 22.76
CA GLN A 190 4.03 -27.29 23.19
C GLN A 190 3.37 -28.64 22.84
N ALA A 191 2.08 -28.64 22.47
CA ALA A 191 1.31 -29.85 22.19
C ALA A 191 1.01 -30.01 20.69
N ALA A 192 0.85 -28.92 19.95
CA ALA A 192 0.52 -28.92 18.52
C ALA A 192 1.51 -28.06 17.72
N ASN A 193 2.67 -28.64 17.38
CA ASN A 193 3.75 -27.98 16.65
C ASN A 193 4.44 -28.90 15.63
N ASP A 194 5.09 -28.28 14.64
CA ASP A 194 5.94 -28.91 13.63
C ASP A 194 7.35 -29.17 14.20
N GLY A 195 7.48 -30.06 15.18
CA GLY A 195 8.75 -30.46 15.77
C GLY A 195 9.52 -29.40 16.60
N ASN A 196 9.03 -28.17 16.68
CA ASN A 196 9.56 -27.14 17.57
C ASN A 196 8.42 -26.27 18.08
N PHE A 197 8.36 -26.02 19.40
CA PHE A 197 7.25 -25.30 20.03
C PHE A 197 6.91 -23.92 19.43
N LYS A 198 7.81 -23.26 18.69
CA LYS A 198 7.52 -21.99 17.98
C LYS A 198 6.91 -22.17 16.59
N ARG A 199 7.01 -23.37 16.01
CA ARG A 199 6.45 -23.73 14.71
C ARG A 199 5.00 -24.18 14.89
N VAL A 200 4.10 -23.21 15.06
CA VAL A 200 2.70 -23.47 15.40
C VAL A 200 1.94 -24.00 14.19
N VAL A 201 1.04 -24.97 14.42
CA VAL A 201 0.17 -25.51 13.39
C VAL A 201 -1.19 -24.83 13.47
N ALA A 202 -1.63 -24.23 12.36
CA ALA A 202 -2.94 -23.61 12.23
C ALA A 202 -3.85 -24.45 11.32
N ARG A 203 -5.14 -24.54 11.66
CA ARG A 203 -6.18 -25.17 10.82
C ARG A 203 -6.87 -24.11 9.96
N GLY A 204 -7.18 -24.47 8.73
CA GLY A 204 -7.82 -23.58 7.77
C GLY A 204 -9.34 -23.66 7.70
N SER A 205 -9.90 -22.62 7.09
CA SER A 205 -11.34 -22.42 6.87
C SER A 205 -11.58 -21.79 5.49
N GLY A 206 -12.80 -21.91 4.97
CA GLY A 206 -13.16 -21.39 3.65
C GLY A 206 -12.31 -22.02 2.53
N PRO A 207 -11.55 -21.25 1.72
CA PRO A 207 -10.64 -21.80 0.69
C PRO A 207 -9.55 -22.75 1.21
N LEU A 208 -9.29 -22.73 2.52
CA LEU A 208 -8.34 -23.57 3.25
C LEU A 208 -9.03 -24.61 4.16
N ALA A 209 -10.32 -24.88 3.98
CA ALA A 209 -11.03 -25.91 4.76
C ALA A 209 -10.29 -27.26 4.71
N ASP A 210 -10.23 -27.94 5.86
CA ASP A 210 -9.52 -29.20 6.11
C ASP A 210 -7.98 -29.17 5.94
N ARG A 211 -7.39 -28.01 5.64
CA ARG A 211 -5.94 -27.81 5.50
C ARG A 211 -5.26 -27.36 6.79
N ARG A 212 -3.96 -27.60 6.88
CA ARG A 212 -3.09 -27.21 8.00
C ARG A 212 -1.89 -26.41 7.50
N ALA A 213 -1.67 -25.23 8.05
CA ALA A 213 -0.46 -24.44 7.78
C ALA A 213 0.54 -24.57 8.94
N ALA A 214 1.82 -24.75 8.63
CA ALA A 214 2.92 -24.71 9.59
C ALA A 214 3.60 -23.34 9.53
N LEU A 215 3.58 -22.59 10.65
CA LEU A 215 4.05 -21.19 10.70
C LEU A 215 5.19 -21.07 11.73
N TYR A 216 6.32 -20.48 11.35
CA TYR A 216 7.59 -20.60 12.10
C TYR A 216 7.92 -19.39 12.97
N THR A 217 7.32 -18.23 12.70
CA THR A 217 7.39 -17.01 13.52
C THR A 217 6.02 -16.35 13.68
N ALA A 218 4.95 -17.15 13.76
CA ALA A 218 3.58 -16.67 13.77
C ALA A 218 3.25 -15.61 14.84
N THR A 219 2.44 -14.64 14.45
CA THR A 219 1.74 -13.67 15.32
C THR A 219 0.23 -13.70 15.08
N THR A 220 -0.57 -13.13 15.98
CA THR A 220 -2.02 -13.04 15.78
C THR A 220 -2.37 -12.00 14.72
N VAL A 221 -3.36 -12.27 13.89
CA VAL A 221 -3.95 -11.26 12.97
C VAL A 221 -5.43 -11.14 13.24
N ARG A 222 -5.95 -9.91 13.25
CA ARG A 222 -7.38 -9.61 13.35
C ARG A 222 -7.76 -8.62 12.25
N ALA A 223 -9.01 -8.68 11.81
CA ALA A 223 -9.64 -7.67 10.97
C ALA A 223 -10.99 -7.30 11.57
N THR A 224 -11.42 -6.05 11.43
CA THR A 224 -12.82 -5.65 11.60
C THR A 224 -13.66 -6.36 10.54
N ASP A 225 -14.71 -7.06 10.96
CA ASP A 225 -15.70 -7.77 10.13
C ASP A 225 -15.12 -8.74 9.06
N GLY A 226 -13.88 -9.19 9.25
CA GLY A 226 -13.18 -10.10 8.33
C GLY A 226 -13.28 -11.59 8.68
N ASP A 227 -13.28 -12.43 7.65
CA ASP A 227 -13.22 -13.88 7.77
C ASP A 227 -11.86 -14.35 8.28
N VAL A 228 -11.85 -15.31 9.21
CA VAL A 228 -10.61 -16.00 9.61
C VAL A 228 -10.33 -17.14 8.65
N LEU A 229 -9.13 -17.14 8.06
CA LEU A 229 -8.66 -18.16 7.12
C LEU A 229 -7.79 -19.23 7.78
N LEU A 230 -7.04 -18.87 8.83
CA LEU A 230 -6.22 -19.79 9.61
C LEU A 230 -6.32 -19.50 11.11
N ARG A 231 -6.45 -20.54 11.93
CA ARG A 231 -6.54 -20.46 13.39
C ARG A 231 -5.71 -21.56 14.07
N THR A 232 -4.92 -21.19 15.08
CA THR A 232 -4.12 -22.15 15.88
C THR A 232 -4.97 -22.99 16.83
N GLY A 233 -4.39 -24.03 17.44
CA GLY A 233 -5.06 -24.89 18.42
C GLY A 233 -5.30 -24.21 19.78
N GLU A 234 -6.17 -24.82 20.60
CA GLU A 234 -6.51 -24.31 21.94
C GLU A 234 -5.34 -24.32 22.94
N THR A 235 -4.29 -25.09 22.68
CA THR A 235 -3.08 -25.17 23.50
C THR A 235 -2.09 -24.02 23.25
N THR A 236 -2.34 -23.20 22.23
CA THR A 236 -1.42 -22.15 21.80
C THR A 236 -1.34 -21.01 22.82
N ARG A 237 -0.12 -20.54 23.05
CA ARG A 237 0.21 -19.41 23.93
C ARG A 237 0.80 -18.27 23.10
N TYR A 238 0.69 -17.06 23.62
CA TYR A 238 1.30 -15.86 23.04
C TYR A 238 2.34 -15.29 24.01
N SER A 239 3.43 -14.73 23.48
CA SER A 239 4.66 -14.45 24.23
C SER A 239 4.56 -13.36 25.31
N ASP A 240 3.50 -12.55 25.33
CA ASP A 240 3.30 -11.49 26.35
C ASP A 240 2.60 -11.98 27.64
N GLY A 241 2.13 -13.24 27.67
CA GLY A 241 1.41 -13.80 28.82
C GLY A 241 -0.12 -13.69 28.76
N SER A 242 -0.71 -13.20 27.66
CA SER A 242 -2.16 -13.07 27.42
C SER A 242 -2.95 -14.39 27.30
N GLY A 243 -2.48 -15.46 27.94
CA GLY A 243 -3.20 -16.73 28.13
C GLY A 243 -3.05 -17.76 27.01
N VAL A 244 -3.60 -18.95 27.30
CA VAL A 244 -3.74 -20.11 26.41
C VAL A 244 -5.05 -19.99 25.63
N GLY A 245 -5.07 -20.36 24.36
CA GLY A 245 -6.30 -20.46 23.55
C GLY A 245 -6.06 -20.25 22.05
N ALA A 246 -6.99 -20.73 21.22
CA ALA A 246 -6.91 -20.67 19.76
C ALA A 246 -6.86 -19.22 19.21
N ARG A 247 -5.86 -18.90 18.40
CA ARG A 247 -5.64 -17.55 17.86
C ARG A 247 -5.80 -17.49 16.34
N PRO A 248 -6.45 -16.45 15.78
CA PRO A 248 -6.44 -16.21 14.34
C PRO A 248 -5.04 -15.75 13.90
N VAL A 249 -4.54 -16.32 12.80
CA VAL A 249 -3.20 -16.05 12.24
C VAL A 249 -3.22 -15.73 10.74
N ALA A 250 -4.34 -15.98 10.06
CA ALA A 250 -4.64 -15.37 8.77
C ALA A 250 -6.11 -14.95 8.70
N VAL A 251 -6.37 -13.81 8.06
CA VAL A 251 -7.71 -13.23 7.88
C VAL A 251 -7.86 -12.65 6.48
N ARG A 252 -9.11 -12.50 6.03
CA ARG A 252 -9.49 -11.74 4.84
C ARG A 252 -10.60 -10.76 5.19
N SER A 253 -10.45 -9.51 4.79
CA SER A 253 -11.51 -8.50 4.84
C SER A 253 -11.62 -7.86 3.46
N GLU A 254 -12.72 -8.14 2.76
CA GLU A 254 -13.01 -7.67 1.39
C GLU A 254 -11.83 -7.89 0.40
N ASN A 255 -11.15 -6.79 0.05
CA ASN A 255 -10.04 -6.65 -0.89
C ASN A 255 -8.66 -6.79 -0.21
N VAL A 256 -8.61 -7.06 1.11
CA VAL A 256 -7.38 -7.25 1.89
C VAL A 256 -7.27 -8.67 2.48
N LEU A 257 -6.11 -9.30 2.33
CA LEU A 257 -5.75 -10.58 2.97
C LEU A 257 -4.50 -10.36 3.83
N ALA A 258 -4.51 -10.87 5.06
CA ALA A 258 -3.42 -10.67 6.00
C ALA A 258 -3.00 -11.98 6.68
N VAL A 259 -1.69 -12.25 6.73
CA VAL A 259 -1.09 -13.46 7.34
C VAL A 259 0.00 -13.04 8.32
N GLY A 260 -0.05 -13.58 9.54
CA GLY A 260 0.85 -13.24 10.64
C GLY A 260 2.16 -14.02 10.64
N ASP A 261 2.67 -14.40 9.48
CA ASP A 261 3.94 -15.08 9.29
C ASP A 261 4.45 -14.76 7.88
N THR A 262 5.76 -14.61 7.69
CA THR A 262 6.39 -14.54 6.35
C THR A 262 7.27 -15.76 6.05
N THR A 263 7.73 -16.44 7.09
CA THR A 263 8.74 -17.50 7.03
C THR A 263 8.28 -18.80 6.38
N PHE A 264 6.97 -19.02 6.24
CA PHE A 264 6.41 -20.13 5.45
C PHE A 264 6.78 -20.04 3.96
N LEU A 265 7.21 -18.88 3.46
CA LEU A 265 7.71 -18.69 2.10
C LEU A 265 9.23 -18.94 1.94
N GLU A 266 9.97 -19.10 3.03
CA GLU A 266 11.43 -19.15 3.00
C GLU A 266 11.97 -20.58 2.92
N GLY A 267 12.83 -20.87 1.94
CA GLY A 267 13.54 -22.15 1.83
C GLY A 267 12.67 -23.24 1.21
N THR A 268 12.32 -24.26 1.99
CA THR A 268 11.40 -25.35 1.60
C THR A 268 10.18 -25.41 2.51
N LYS A 269 9.87 -24.33 3.24
CA LYS A 269 8.78 -24.29 4.24
C LYS A 269 7.39 -24.15 3.60
N ASP A 270 7.35 -23.82 2.32
CA ASP A 270 6.19 -23.93 1.45
C ASP A 270 5.79 -25.39 1.21
N LEU A 271 6.74 -26.33 1.34
CA LEU A 271 6.54 -27.78 1.24
C LEU A 271 6.44 -28.45 2.62
N VAL A 272 5.73 -27.83 3.57
CA VAL A 272 5.48 -28.40 4.91
C VAL A 272 3.99 -28.28 5.25
N ALA A 273 3.39 -29.37 5.73
CA ALA A 273 1.95 -29.49 5.90
C ALA A 273 1.21 -29.17 4.57
N ASP A 274 0.22 -28.26 4.59
CA ASP A 274 -0.48 -27.76 3.41
C ASP A 274 -0.08 -26.30 3.07
N ASN A 275 1.18 -25.91 3.32
CA ASN A 275 1.65 -24.53 3.08
C ASN A 275 1.63 -24.15 1.60
N GLU A 276 1.82 -25.09 0.67
CA GLU A 276 1.69 -24.89 -0.77
C GLU A 276 0.26 -24.44 -1.14
N ARG A 277 -0.73 -24.96 -0.40
CA ARG A 277 -2.13 -24.56 -0.54
C ARG A 277 -2.41 -23.18 0.05
N LEU A 278 -1.71 -22.77 1.11
CA LEU A 278 -1.71 -21.39 1.60
C LEU A 278 -1.11 -20.42 0.56
N VAL A 279 0.07 -20.73 0.02
CA VAL A 279 0.72 -19.93 -1.04
C VAL A 279 -0.20 -19.76 -2.24
N ARG A 280 -0.78 -20.86 -2.76
CA ARG A 280 -1.74 -20.80 -3.88
C ARG A 280 -2.99 -19.99 -3.54
N THR A 281 -3.47 -20.02 -2.30
CA THR A 281 -4.63 -19.22 -1.87
C THR A 281 -4.32 -17.72 -1.84
N ILE A 282 -3.11 -17.34 -1.42
CA ILE A 282 -2.63 -15.95 -1.44
C ILE A 282 -2.46 -15.48 -2.89
N ALA A 283 -1.82 -16.29 -3.73
CA ALA A 283 -1.68 -16.02 -5.16
C ALA A 283 -3.04 -15.82 -5.82
N GLN A 284 -3.96 -16.78 -5.66
CA GLN A 284 -5.30 -16.70 -6.21
C GLN A 284 -6.04 -15.45 -5.74
N PHE A 285 -5.99 -15.12 -4.44
CA PHE A 285 -6.60 -13.91 -3.90
C PHE A 285 -6.06 -12.63 -4.55
N ALA A 286 -4.73 -12.52 -4.71
CA ALA A 286 -4.09 -11.35 -5.31
C ALA A 286 -4.60 -11.10 -6.74
N VAL A 287 -4.81 -12.16 -7.53
CA VAL A 287 -5.26 -12.03 -8.93
C VAL A 287 -6.77 -12.16 -9.15
N ASP A 288 -7.57 -12.54 -8.13
CA ASP A 288 -9.05 -12.55 -8.17
C ASP A 288 -9.68 -11.14 -8.01
N GLY A 289 -8.90 -10.08 -8.25
CA GLY A 289 -9.38 -8.70 -8.31
C GLY A 289 -9.98 -8.34 -9.68
N THR A 290 -10.97 -7.46 -9.67
CA THR A 290 -11.39 -6.71 -10.86
C THR A 290 -11.31 -5.24 -10.48
N ARG A 291 -10.32 -4.52 -11.03
CA ARG A 291 -10.06 -3.13 -10.68
C ARG A 291 -10.68 -2.20 -11.71
N GLU A 292 -11.51 -1.26 -11.27
CA GLU A 292 -11.98 -0.16 -12.12
C GLU A 292 -10.95 0.98 -12.08
N ARG A 293 -10.22 1.19 -13.18
CA ARG A 293 -9.29 2.32 -13.31
C ARG A 293 -10.03 3.68 -13.20
N SER A 294 -9.35 4.71 -12.70
CA SER A 294 -9.87 6.07 -12.50
C SER A 294 -9.03 7.15 -13.20
N LEU A 295 -9.65 8.23 -13.67
CA LEU A 295 -8.93 9.40 -14.21
C LEU A 295 -8.02 10.06 -13.17
N THR A 296 -8.23 9.87 -11.87
CA THR A 296 -7.32 10.39 -10.83
C THR A 296 -5.93 9.72 -10.87
N GLU A 297 -5.79 8.61 -11.60
CA GLU A 297 -4.51 7.95 -11.86
C GLU A 297 -3.75 8.54 -13.05
N TYR A 298 -4.29 9.51 -13.80
CA TYR A 298 -3.55 10.19 -14.88
C TYR A 298 -2.30 10.93 -14.31
N PRO A 299 -1.13 10.90 -14.99
CA PRO A 299 -0.85 10.25 -16.27
C PRO A 299 -0.51 8.76 -16.18
N HIS A 300 -0.42 8.20 -14.98
CA HIS A 300 0.08 6.85 -14.71
C HIS A 300 -0.81 5.68 -15.20
N LEU A 301 -2.07 5.97 -15.57
CA LEU A 301 -2.91 5.09 -16.41
C LEU A 301 -2.18 4.65 -17.68
N LEU A 302 -1.38 5.55 -18.26
CA LEU A 302 -0.81 5.37 -19.58
C LEU A 302 0.40 4.44 -19.55
N ASP A 303 0.62 3.76 -20.68
CA ASP A 303 1.84 3.00 -20.95
C ASP A 303 3.08 3.91 -20.92
N ARG A 304 4.26 3.36 -20.59
CA ARG A 304 5.54 4.11 -20.50
C ARG A 304 5.92 4.89 -21.78
N SER A 305 5.45 4.44 -22.95
CA SER A 305 5.68 5.10 -24.24
C SER A 305 4.35 5.40 -24.95
N PRO A 306 3.52 6.32 -24.42
CA PRO A 306 2.12 6.43 -24.82
C PRO A 306 1.96 7.09 -26.19
N ARG A 307 1.07 6.54 -27.01
CA ARG A 307 0.74 7.06 -28.33
C ARG A 307 -0.32 8.15 -28.20
N VAL A 308 0.16 9.39 -28.26
CA VAL A 308 -0.66 10.60 -28.31
C VAL A 308 -1.14 10.80 -29.74
N ARG A 309 -2.45 10.74 -29.95
CA ARG A 309 -3.10 10.98 -31.24
C ARG A 309 -3.94 12.24 -31.21
N TYR A 310 -3.90 12.97 -32.31
CA TYR A 310 -4.76 14.13 -32.53
C TYR A 310 -5.35 14.13 -33.94
N THR A 311 -6.58 14.62 -34.04
CA THR A 311 -7.46 14.41 -35.20
C THR A 311 -7.47 15.55 -36.22
N ALA A 312 -6.90 16.71 -35.90
CA ALA A 312 -6.79 17.85 -36.81
C ALA A 312 -5.56 18.72 -36.52
N PRO A 313 -4.92 19.35 -37.53
CA PRO A 313 -3.72 20.17 -37.35
C PRO A 313 -3.84 21.31 -36.32
N THR A 314 -5.05 21.83 -36.11
CA THR A 314 -5.35 22.86 -35.10
C THR A 314 -5.08 22.40 -33.66
N LEU A 315 -5.09 21.09 -33.40
CA LEU A 315 -4.81 20.49 -32.09
C LEU A 315 -3.32 20.28 -31.82
N LEU A 316 -2.42 20.66 -32.74
CA LEU A 316 -0.98 20.44 -32.61
C LEU A 316 -0.38 21.09 -31.35
N ASN A 317 -0.88 22.27 -30.94
CA ASN A 317 -0.39 22.94 -29.73
C ASN A 317 -0.80 22.17 -28.46
N ALA A 318 -2.09 21.87 -28.29
CA ALA A 318 -2.59 21.02 -27.20
C ALA A 318 -1.83 19.68 -27.11
N SER A 319 -1.53 19.09 -28.28
CA SER A 319 -0.78 17.83 -28.36
C SER A 319 0.67 17.97 -27.93
N LYS A 320 1.34 19.08 -28.27
CA LYS A 320 2.69 19.39 -27.78
C LYS A 320 2.70 19.62 -26.27
N THR A 321 1.69 20.31 -25.74
CA THR A 321 1.55 20.52 -24.29
C THR A 321 1.45 19.17 -23.55
N ALA A 322 0.57 18.27 -24.00
CA ALA A 322 0.46 16.92 -23.44
C ALA A 322 1.76 16.10 -23.58
N VAL A 323 2.44 16.18 -24.73
CA VAL A 323 3.70 15.47 -24.99
C VAL A 323 4.86 15.99 -24.14
N ASN A 324 4.90 17.28 -23.85
CA ASN A 324 5.94 17.85 -22.99
C ASN A 324 5.71 17.46 -21.53
N ASP A 325 4.48 17.61 -21.03
CA ASP A 325 4.10 17.18 -19.68
C ASP A 325 4.42 15.70 -19.43
N LEU A 326 4.00 14.81 -20.33
CA LEU A 326 4.29 13.38 -20.22
C LEU A 326 5.80 13.09 -20.18
N ARG A 327 6.64 13.92 -20.80
CA ARG A 327 8.12 13.79 -20.72
C ARG A 327 8.68 14.31 -19.40
N ASP A 328 8.12 15.40 -18.88
CA ASP A 328 8.50 15.95 -17.58
C ASP A 328 8.14 14.94 -16.45
N GLU A 329 7.05 14.19 -16.63
CA GLU A 329 6.65 13.02 -15.82
C GLU A 329 7.39 11.70 -16.17
N GLY A 330 8.39 11.74 -17.05
CA GLY A 330 9.30 10.60 -17.32
C GLY A 330 8.80 9.52 -18.29
N PHE A 331 7.80 9.82 -19.12
CA PHE A 331 7.33 8.96 -20.22
C PHE A 331 8.03 9.25 -21.55
N ASP A 332 7.95 8.32 -22.50
CA ASP A 332 8.42 8.47 -23.89
C ASP A 332 7.25 8.56 -24.91
N PRO A 333 6.49 9.67 -24.92
CA PRO A 333 5.28 9.80 -25.74
C PRO A 333 5.57 9.87 -27.23
N ARG A 334 4.80 9.10 -28.01
CA ARG A 334 4.84 9.07 -29.47
C ARG A 334 3.67 9.85 -30.05
N LEU A 335 3.97 11.03 -30.58
CA LEU A 335 2.98 11.90 -31.21
C LEU A 335 2.65 11.45 -32.64
N SER A 336 1.37 11.31 -32.98
CA SER A 336 0.93 11.05 -34.36
C SER A 336 -0.36 11.81 -34.71
N ILE A 337 -0.45 12.31 -35.94
CA ILE A 337 -1.70 12.82 -36.50
C ILE A 337 -2.45 11.66 -37.15
N GLY A 338 -3.77 11.56 -36.94
CA GLY A 338 -4.55 10.46 -37.52
C GLY A 338 -6.01 10.43 -37.08
N GLY A 339 -6.77 9.51 -37.69
CA GLY A 339 -8.17 9.27 -37.35
C GLY A 339 -8.36 8.61 -35.97
N THR A 340 -9.61 8.53 -35.54
CA THR A 340 -10.06 8.07 -34.21
C THR A 340 -10.01 6.55 -34.01
N GLY A 341 -9.06 5.84 -34.61
CA GLY A 341 -8.96 4.38 -34.51
C GLY A 341 -8.55 3.91 -33.11
N ALA A 342 -9.24 2.91 -32.55
CA ALA A 342 -8.94 2.36 -31.23
C ALA A 342 -7.53 1.75 -31.12
N ASN A 343 -7.08 1.07 -32.19
CA ASN A 343 -5.84 0.31 -32.19
C ASN A 343 -4.62 1.19 -31.86
N GLY A 344 -4.13 1.03 -30.64
CA GLY A 344 -2.95 1.70 -30.11
C GLY A 344 -3.11 3.22 -29.96
N THR A 345 -4.24 3.67 -29.44
CA THR A 345 -4.43 5.06 -29.00
C THR A 345 -4.47 5.10 -27.49
N ASP A 346 -3.47 5.73 -26.88
CA ASP A 346 -3.35 5.78 -25.42
C ASP A 346 -3.82 7.16 -24.88
N LEU A 347 -3.61 8.23 -25.65
CA LEU A 347 -4.24 9.54 -25.43
C LEU A 347 -4.83 10.08 -26.75
N LEU A 348 -6.14 10.32 -26.80
CA LEU A 348 -6.83 10.91 -27.96
C LEU A 348 -7.24 12.36 -27.70
N LEU A 349 -6.81 13.27 -28.57
CA LEU A 349 -7.23 14.67 -28.59
C LEU A 349 -8.10 14.95 -29.83
N ALA A 350 -9.33 15.45 -29.63
CA ALA A 350 -10.25 15.76 -30.72
C ALA A 350 -11.13 16.99 -30.46
N THR A 351 -11.71 17.56 -31.52
CA THR A 351 -12.90 18.41 -31.38
C THR A 351 -14.15 17.57 -31.62
N TYR A 352 -15.32 18.07 -31.25
CA TYR A 352 -16.59 17.38 -31.53
C TYR A 352 -16.81 17.14 -33.04
N ASP A 353 -16.35 18.06 -33.89
CA ASP A 353 -16.41 17.93 -35.35
C ASP A 353 -15.49 16.83 -35.89
N THR A 354 -14.31 16.64 -35.28
CA THR A 354 -13.27 15.71 -35.77
C THR A 354 -13.34 14.32 -35.12
N LEU A 355 -14.05 14.17 -34.00
CA LEU A 355 -14.30 12.88 -33.36
C LEU A 355 -15.17 11.99 -34.27
N GLY A 356 -16.29 12.55 -34.75
CA GLY A 356 -17.24 11.91 -35.67
C GLY A 356 -17.89 10.61 -35.15
N GLY A 357 -18.75 10.00 -35.96
CA GLY A 357 -19.36 8.68 -35.67
C GLY A 357 -18.39 7.49 -35.78
N GLN A 358 -17.08 7.73 -35.92
CA GLN A 358 -16.05 6.72 -36.20
C GLN A 358 -15.26 6.29 -34.96
N ALA A 359 -15.61 6.83 -33.78
CA ALA A 359 -14.97 6.55 -32.50
C ALA A 359 -15.85 5.80 -31.45
N PRO A 360 -16.66 4.77 -31.78
CA PRO A 360 -17.57 4.14 -30.80
C PRO A 360 -16.91 3.66 -29.50
N TRP A 361 -15.66 3.20 -29.60
CA TRP A 361 -14.85 2.75 -28.47
C TRP A 361 -14.61 3.83 -27.40
N THR A 362 -14.71 5.12 -27.77
CA THR A 362 -14.52 6.22 -26.82
C THR A 362 -15.69 6.40 -25.86
N GLY A 363 -16.86 5.80 -26.14
CA GLY A 363 -18.10 6.08 -25.39
C GLY A 363 -18.65 7.50 -25.55
N VAL A 364 -17.96 8.38 -26.28
CA VAL A 364 -18.37 9.76 -26.56
C VAL A 364 -19.28 9.79 -27.78
N THR A 365 -20.47 10.35 -27.60
CA THR A 365 -21.45 10.54 -28.67
C THR A 365 -21.77 12.02 -28.84
N VAL A 366 -21.84 12.48 -30.09
CA VAL A 366 -22.19 13.86 -30.45
C VAL A 366 -23.41 13.83 -31.36
N SER A 367 -24.44 14.60 -31.00
CA SER A 367 -25.71 14.67 -31.73
C SER A 367 -26.19 16.12 -31.79
N GLY A 368 -25.90 16.81 -32.89
CA GLY A 368 -26.18 18.23 -33.05
C GLY A 368 -25.44 19.07 -32.01
N SER A 369 -26.16 19.85 -31.21
CA SER A 369 -25.61 20.69 -30.14
C SER A 369 -25.43 19.95 -28.79
N GLN A 370 -25.49 18.61 -28.76
CA GLN A 370 -25.37 17.81 -27.55
C GLN A 370 -24.21 16.81 -27.62
N VAL A 371 -23.47 16.69 -26.53
CA VAL A 371 -22.52 15.61 -26.24
C VAL A 371 -23.10 14.71 -25.15
N SER A 372 -22.87 13.40 -25.24
CA SER A 372 -23.22 12.43 -24.20
C SER A 372 -22.10 11.40 -24.03
N VAL A 373 -21.78 11.09 -22.77
CA VAL A 373 -20.87 10.03 -22.31
C VAL A 373 -21.52 9.31 -21.12
N PRO A 374 -21.02 8.14 -20.67
CA PRO A 374 -21.48 7.54 -19.42
C PRO A 374 -21.45 8.54 -18.26
N GLY A 375 -22.59 8.75 -17.61
CA GLY A 375 -22.76 9.71 -16.50
C GLY A 375 -23.03 11.17 -16.90
N TYR A 376 -22.97 11.55 -18.19
CA TYR A 376 -23.17 12.95 -18.61
C TYR A 376 -23.90 13.13 -19.95
N ARG A 377 -24.70 14.19 -20.01
CA ARG A 377 -25.24 14.79 -21.23
C ARG A 377 -25.26 16.30 -21.09
N GLY A 378 -24.82 17.03 -22.11
CA GLY A 378 -24.86 18.48 -22.10
C GLY A 378 -24.48 19.15 -23.42
N PRO A 379 -24.40 20.49 -23.46
CA PRO A 379 -24.21 21.24 -24.70
C PRO A 379 -22.76 21.19 -25.20
N THR A 380 -22.57 20.88 -26.49
CA THR A 380 -21.23 20.89 -27.11
C THR A 380 -20.54 22.25 -27.03
N ALA A 381 -21.31 23.34 -27.20
CA ALA A 381 -20.78 24.69 -27.31
C ALA A 381 -19.96 25.18 -26.10
N ASN A 382 -20.18 24.61 -24.90
CA ASN A 382 -19.50 25.06 -23.69
C ASN A 382 -19.03 23.93 -22.75
N SER A 383 -18.66 22.78 -23.31
CA SER A 383 -18.22 21.63 -22.52
C SER A 383 -17.04 20.95 -23.19
N THR A 384 -15.92 20.81 -22.50
CA THR A 384 -14.85 19.87 -22.89
C THR A 384 -14.96 18.65 -21.97
N VAL A 385 -14.98 17.46 -22.56
CA VAL A 385 -15.03 16.18 -21.86
C VAL A 385 -13.63 15.59 -21.79
N VAL A 386 -13.22 15.16 -20.61
CA VAL A 386 -12.11 14.22 -20.40
C VAL A 386 -12.73 12.91 -19.91
N HIS A 387 -12.50 11.81 -20.62
CA HIS A 387 -13.13 10.51 -20.34
C HIS A 387 -12.16 9.35 -20.50
N GLN A 388 -12.27 8.34 -19.63
CA GLN A 388 -11.58 7.06 -19.76
C GLN A 388 -12.58 5.95 -20.15
N PRO A 389 -12.60 5.47 -21.41
CA PRO A 389 -13.56 4.45 -21.85
C PRO A 389 -13.37 3.13 -21.10
N ARG A 390 -14.47 2.47 -20.73
CA ARG A 390 -14.43 1.19 -19.97
C ARG A 390 -13.67 0.10 -20.74
N GLY A 391 -12.92 -0.73 -20.02
CA GLY A 391 -12.07 -1.76 -20.61
C GLY A 391 -10.84 -1.22 -21.36
N THR A 392 -10.48 0.05 -21.14
CA THR A 392 -9.28 0.66 -21.73
C THR A 392 -8.54 1.53 -20.71
N ASP A 393 -7.21 1.56 -20.83
CA ASP A 393 -6.33 2.52 -20.14
C ASP A 393 -6.22 3.85 -20.91
N ALA A 394 -6.92 3.99 -22.03
CA ALA A 394 -6.87 5.16 -22.90
C ALA A 394 -7.62 6.36 -22.30
N VAL A 395 -7.08 7.55 -22.47
CA VAL A 395 -7.74 8.82 -22.09
C VAL A 395 -8.17 9.60 -23.34
N VAL A 396 -9.38 10.14 -23.31
CA VAL A 396 -10.02 10.82 -24.44
C VAL A 396 -10.41 12.23 -24.03
N VAL A 397 -9.84 13.25 -24.70
CA VAL A 397 -10.14 14.67 -24.47
C VAL A 397 -10.82 15.25 -25.71
N VAL A 398 -12.08 15.67 -25.57
CA VAL A 398 -12.91 16.18 -26.69
C VAL A 398 -13.65 17.45 -26.31
N GLY A 399 -13.53 18.51 -27.12
CA GLY A 399 -14.20 19.79 -26.86
C GLY A 399 -14.68 20.53 -28.12
N PRO A 400 -15.30 21.72 -27.98
CA PRO A 400 -15.83 22.49 -29.10
C PRO A 400 -14.76 23.14 -29.99
N SER A 401 -13.54 23.31 -29.50
CA SER A 401 -12.46 23.98 -30.23
C SER A 401 -11.09 23.51 -29.74
N ALA A 402 -10.05 23.75 -30.54
CA ALA A 402 -8.68 23.42 -30.15
C ALA A 402 -8.25 24.10 -28.84
N THR A 403 -8.62 25.37 -28.64
CA THR A 403 -8.37 26.12 -27.40
C THR A 403 -9.12 25.53 -26.20
N ALA A 404 -10.29 24.93 -26.40
CA ALA A 404 -11.03 24.26 -25.33
C ALA A 404 -10.42 22.91 -24.95
N VAL A 405 -9.80 22.21 -25.90
CA VAL A 405 -9.01 20.98 -25.67
C VAL A 405 -7.66 21.31 -25.01
N GLU A 406 -6.97 22.36 -25.45
CA GLU A 406 -5.70 22.83 -24.88
C GLU A 406 -5.84 23.19 -23.39
N ARG A 407 -6.91 23.92 -23.02
CA ARG A 407 -7.23 24.17 -21.60
C ARG A 407 -7.53 22.89 -20.83
N ALA A 408 -8.18 21.91 -21.44
CA ALA A 408 -8.49 20.64 -20.77
C ALA A 408 -7.26 19.77 -20.54
N VAL A 409 -6.32 19.74 -21.51
CA VAL A 409 -4.99 19.16 -21.31
C VAL A 409 -4.30 19.86 -20.13
N ALA A 410 -4.24 21.20 -20.12
CA ALA A 410 -3.58 21.93 -19.03
C ALA A 410 -4.19 21.65 -17.64
N VAL A 411 -5.51 21.47 -17.52
CA VAL A 411 -6.17 21.13 -16.24
C VAL A 411 -5.95 19.66 -15.84
N LEU A 412 -6.01 18.74 -16.80
CA LEU A 412 -5.73 17.32 -16.59
C LEU A 412 -4.32 17.11 -16.02
N VAL A 413 -3.36 17.84 -16.59
CA VAL A 413 -1.96 17.94 -16.17
C VAL A 413 -1.81 18.57 -14.79
N ALA A 414 -2.27 19.80 -14.59
CA ALA A 414 -1.80 20.63 -13.46
C ALA A 414 -2.29 20.21 -12.07
N ASN A 415 -3.31 19.34 -11.96
CA ASN A 415 -3.95 19.02 -10.67
C ASN A 415 -4.49 17.58 -10.54
N GLY A 416 -4.21 16.68 -11.49
CA GLY A 416 -4.77 15.33 -11.48
C GLY A 416 -6.30 15.32 -11.56
N SER A 417 -6.84 15.62 -12.76
CA SER A 417 -8.24 15.31 -13.13
C SER A 417 -9.38 15.96 -12.32
N ARG A 418 -9.14 17.04 -11.58
CA ARG A 418 -10.19 17.77 -10.83
C ARG A 418 -10.81 18.93 -11.62
N GLY A 419 -11.60 18.58 -12.64
CA GLY A 419 -12.63 19.47 -13.20
C GLY A 419 -13.93 19.41 -12.40
N GLU A 420 -15.06 19.83 -12.99
CA GLU A 420 -16.40 19.52 -12.47
C GLU A 420 -16.65 18.01 -12.75
N ALA A 421 -16.11 17.17 -11.87
CA ALA A 421 -16.10 15.72 -12.02
C ALA A 421 -17.50 15.16 -11.79
N LEU A 422 -17.99 14.37 -12.75
CA LEU A 422 -19.31 13.73 -12.70
C LEU A 422 -19.23 12.24 -12.36
N SER A 423 -18.03 11.66 -12.49
CA SER A 423 -17.66 10.31 -12.09
C SER A 423 -16.13 10.17 -12.15
N ASP A 424 -15.56 9.16 -11.53
CA ASP A 424 -14.11 8.91 -11.49
C ASP A 424 -13.51 8.67 -12.89
N ARG A 425 -14.34 8.26 -13.86
CA ARG A 425 -13.94 8.07 -15.27
C ARG A 425 -14.31 9.22 -16.20
N THR A 426 -14.92 10.31 -15.71
CA THR A 426 -15.39 11.44 -16.53
C THR A 426 -15.32 12.78 -15.79
N ALA A 427 -14.46 13.67 -16.28
CA ALA A 427 -14.45 15.08 -15.90
C ALA A 427 -15.02 15.96 -17.03
N VAL A 428 -15.82 16.97 -16.66
CA VAL A 428 -16.33 17.97 -17.60
C VAL A 428 -15.80 19.34 -17.22
N LEU A 429 -15.34 20.08 -18.22
CA LEU A 429 -14.79 21.42 -18.07
C LEU A 429 -15.68 22.40 -18.84
N ARG A 430 -16.33 23.31 -18.11
CA ARG A 430 -17.14 24.37 -18.71
C ARG A 430 -16.25 25.56 -19.09
N GLY A 431 -16.56 26.23 -20.20
CA GLY A 431 -15.96 27.53 -20.52
C GLY A 431 -16.63 28.62 -19.69
N GLY A 432 -15.98 29.05 -18.61
CA GLY A 432 -16.45 30.15 -17.78
C GLY A 432 -15.53 30.46 -16.60
N ASP A 433 -15.07 29.43 -15.90
CA ASP A 433 -14.45 29.63 -14.58
C ASP A 433 -12.95 29.91 -14.66
N THR A 434 -12.61 31.19 -14.81
CA THR A 434 -11.31 31.73 -14.42
C THR A 434 -11.47 32.63 -13.20
N THR A 435 -11.45 32.05 -11.99
CA THR A 435 -10.97 32.81 -10.82
C THR A 435 -9.46 32.93 -10.95
N SER A 436 -9.00 34.08 -11.42
CA SER A 436 -7.59 34.44 -11.52
C SER A 436 -6.92 34.44 -10.15
N VAL A 437 -6.09 33.43 -9.87
CA VAL A 437 -5.15 33.47 -8.74
C VAL A 437 -3.88 34.20 -9.22
N SER A 438 -3.92 35.53 -9.24
CA SER A 438 -2.72 36.37 -9.37
C SER A 438 -2.13 36.60 -7.98
N GLY A 439 -1.26 35.69 -7.55
CA GLY A 439 -0.46 35.82 -6.34
C GLY A 439 1.01 36.08 -6.66
N ALA A 440 1.37 37.33 -6.92
CA ALA A 440 2.75 37.80 -6.92
C ALA A 440 2.86 39.00 -5.96
N PRO A 441 3.93 39.15 -5.16
CA PRO A 441 4.04 40.25 -4.20
C PRO A 441 4.34 41.55 -4.92
N ASP A 442 3.66 42.63 -4.53
CA ASP A 442 4.00 43.99 -4.96
C ASP A 442 5.11 44.53 -4.03
N ASP A 443 6.21 44.98 -4.62
CA ASP A 443 7.37 45.58 -3.95
C ASP A 443 7.45 47.05 -4.40
N GLY A 444 7.19 47.98 -3.47
CA GLY A 444 6.89 49.37 -3.80
C GLY A 444 6.96 50.30 -2.59
N THR A 445 8.19 50.60 -2.19
CA THR A 445 8.67 51.51 -1.13
C THR A 445 7.89 52.81 -0.84
N ASP A 446 8.00 53.26 0.42
CA ASP A 446 7.51 54.52 1.00
C ASP A 446 7.84 55.83 0.25
N SER A 447 7.02 56.86 0.49
CA SER A 447 7.49 58.24 0.64
C SER A 447 6.56 59.08 1.53
N ASP A 448 7.14 59.72 2.55
CA ASP A 448 6.57 60.54 3.64
C ASP A 448 5.59 61.68 3.25
N GLY A 449 4.85 62.22 4.25
CA GLY A 449 4.23 63.55 4.12
C GLY A 449 3.17 63.96 5.16
N ASP A 450 3.63 64.37 6.33
CA ASP A 450 2.93 64.96 7.49
C ASP A 450 1.83 66.04 7.22
N ASP A 451 0.84 66.12 8.14
CA ASP A 451 0.34 67.35 8.82
C ASP A 451 -1.16 67.33 9.26
N GLY A 452 -1.40 67.48 10.58
CA GLY A 452 -2.52 68.30 11.10
C GLY A 452 -3.70 67.64 11.85
N GLU A 453 -3.77 67.84 13.18
CA GLU A 453 -4.98 67.69 14.02
C GLU A 453 -5.03 68.76 15.16
N PRO A 454 -6.08 68.82 16.01
CA PRO A 454 -7.27 69.71 15.98
C PRO A 454 -7.09 70.96 16.92
N PRO A 455 -8.07 71.55 17.67
CA PRO A 455 -9.55 71.54 17.63
C PRO A 455 -10.23 72.94 17.77
N THR A 456 -11.58 73.00 17.73
CA THR A 456 -12.43 73.81 18.66
C THR A 456 -13.94 73.50 18.47
N GLY A 457 -14.73 73.50 19.56
CA GLY A 457 -16.22 73.51 19.54
C GLY A 457 -16.77 74.90 19.94
N PRO A 458 -18.01 75.06 20.49
CA PRO A 458 -19.09 74.08 20.79
C PRO A 458 -20.54 74.60 20.47
N THR A 459 -21.57 74.12 21.22
CA THR A 459 -22.91 74.72 21.55
C THR A 459 -24.20 74.31 20.73
N PRO A 460 -25.47 74.46 21.21
CA PRO A 460 -26.22 73.35 21.89
C PRO A 460 -27.76 73.15 21.61
N GLY A 461 -28.34 72.05 22.14
CA GLY A 461 -29.72 71.91 22.70
C GLY A 461 -30.94 71.87 21.73
N PRO A 462 -32.20 71.57 22.18
CA PRO A 462 -32.71 71.29 23.55
C PRO A 462 -33.37 69.87 23.73
N SER A 463 -33.26 69.21 24.89
CA SER A 463 -34.20 69.14 26.04
C SER A 463 -35.54 68.40 25.88
N LEU A 464 -35.69 67.24 26.56
CA LEU A 464 -36.74 66.95 27.57
C LEU A 464 -36.47 65.58 28.27
N ALA A 465 -37.02 65.36 29.47
CA ALA A 465 -36.68 64.27 30.41
C ALA A 465 -37.98 63.72 31.10
N PRO A 466 -38.00 63.01 32.26
CA PRO A 466 -36.97 62.29 33.05
C PRO A 466 -37.42 60.93 33.68
N ARG A 467 -36.56 60.33 34.55
CA ARG A 467 -36.87 59.37 35.67
C ARG A 467 -37.28 57.92 35.32
N ALA A 468 -36.98 56.88 36.12
CA ALA A 468 -36.18 56.73 37.35
C ALA A 468 -35.69 55.25 37.52
N PRO A 469 -34.71 54.96 38.41
CA PRO A 469 -34.06 53.64 38.51
C PRO A 469 -34.46 52.81 39.75
N VAL A 470 -34.32 51.48 39.70
CA VAL A 470 -34.10 50.62 40.89
C VAL A 470 -33.19 49.42 40.55
N ARG A 471 -32.02 49.41 41.21
CA ARG A 471 -31.09 48.29 41.55
C ARG A 471 -30.81 47.19 40.54
#